data_AF-A0A529Y1P6-F1
#
_entry.id   AF-A0A529Y1P6-F1
#
_cell.length_a   1.000
_cell.length_b   1.000
_cell.length_c   1.000
_cell.angle_alpha   90.00
_cell.angle_beta   90.00
_cell.angle_gamma   90.00
#
_symmetry.space_group_name_H-M   'P 1'
#
loop_
_entity.id
_entity.type
_entity.pdbx_description
1 polymer ?
#
loop_
_entity_poly.entity_id
_entity_poly.type
_entity_poly.pdbx_seq_one_letter_code
_entity_poly.pdbx_strand_id
1 'polypeptide(L)'
;MTWTGAGALFILVLTYAGVAVGRIPGLRLDRAGIALLGGAAMITIGAISIEDAYKAINFDTITLLLGMMIVVAHLKVSGAFRALGGFAIEHAHAPFMLLVMVTLLTGLLSAFLVNDAICLVMAPIVVHVTRVI
;
A
#
# COMPACT_ATOMS: atom_id res chain seq x y z
N MET A 1 19.20 -29.68 3.37
CA MET A 1 18.19 -28.85 2.65
C MET A 1 17.39 -29.78 1.76
N THR A 2 16.11 -29.98 2.08
CA THR A 2 15.20 -30.72 1.20
C THR A 2 15.06 -29.94 -0.11
N TRP A 3 14.97 -30.64 -1.26
CA TRP A 3 14.81 -30.03 -2.58
C TRP A 3 13.60 -29.07 -2.64
N THR A 4 12.57 -29.35 -1.82
CA THR A 4 11.40 -28.50 -1.61
C THR A 4 11.71 -27.17 -0.95
N GLY A 5 12.64 -27.12 0.01
CA GLY A 5 13.01 -25.89 0.71
C GLY A 5 13.77 -24.90 -0.18
N ALA A 6 14.65 -25.40 -1.05
CA ALA A 6 15.36 -24.56 -2.02
C ALA A 6 14.39 -24.00 -3.08
N GLY A 7 13.46 -24.81 -3.58
CA GLY A 7 12.42 -24.37 -4.51
C GLY A 7 11.49 -23.32 -3.90
N ALA A 8 11.09 -23.51 -2.63
CA ALA A 8 10.26 -22.55 -1.90
C ALA A 8 10.95 -21.19 -1.74
N LEU A 9 12.22 -21.18 -1.35
CA LEU A 9 13.00 -19.95 -1.22
C LEU A 9 13.12 -19.22 -2.56
N PHE A 10 13.36 -19.97 -3.64
CA PHE A 10 13.46 -19.42 -4.99
C PHE A 10 12.14 -18.76 -5.43
N ILE A 11 11.01 -19.43 -5.24
CA ILE A 11 9.68 -18.89 -5.56
C ILE A 11 9.40 -17.64 -4.73
N LEU A 12 9.73 -17.67 -3.44
CA LEU A 12 9.53 -16.53 -2.54
C LEU A 12 10.34 -15.31 -3.02
N VAL A 13 11.63 -15.48 -3.30
CA VAL A 13 12.49 -14.39 -3.80
C VAL A 13 11.96 -13.85 -5.14
N LEU A 14 11.59 -14.72 -6.07
CA LEU A 14 11.01 -14.31 -7.35
C LEU A 14 9.69 -13.53 -7.19
N THR A 15 8.83 -14.00 -6.29
CA THR A 15 7.53 -13.36 -6.03
C THR A 15 7.74 -11.96 -5.44
N TYR A 16 8.60 -11.82 -4.43
CA TYR A 16 8.92 -10.53 -3.84
C TYR A 16 9.61 -9.59 -4.83
N ALA A 17 10.52 -10.10 -5.67
CA ALA A 17 11.12 -9.31 -6.73
C ALA A 17 10.07 -8.81 -7.74
N GLY A 18 9.13 -9.68 -8.14
CA GLY A 18 8.01 -9.31 -9.01
C GLY A 18 7.10 -8.24 -8.39
N VAL A 19 6.76 -8.38 -7.10
CA VAL A 19 5.97 -7.39 -6.36
C VAL A 19 6.70 -6.04 -6.27
N ALA A 20 8.02 -6.04 -6.06
CA ALA A 20 8.84 -4.84 -5.99
C ALA A 20 8.90 -4.10 -7.34
N VAL A 21 9.00 -4.84 -8.46
CA VAL A 21 8.91 -4.27 -9.82
C VAL A 21 7.51 -3.69 -10.10
N GLY A 22 6.48 -4.19 -9.42
CA GLY A 22 5.15 -3.59 -9.37
C GLY A 22 4.26 -3.87 -10.59
N ARG A 23 4.84 -3.95 -11.79
CA ARG A 23 4.19 -4.47 -13.00
C ARG A 23 5.23 -5.13 -13.90
N ILE A 24 4.94 -6.33 -14.39
CA ILE A 24 5.81 -7.01 -15.35
C ILE A 24 5.49 -6.50 -16.76
N PRO A 25 6.41 -5.81 -17.45
CA PRO A 25 6.15 -5.29 -18.79
C PRO A 25 5.84 -6.45 -19.75
N GLY A 26 4.60 -6.52 -20.24
CA GLY A 26 4.11 -7.55 -21.16
C GLY A 26 3.02 -8.47 -20.58
N LEU A 27 2.98 -8.68 -19.27
CA LEU A 27 1.88 -9.40 -18.61
C LEU A 27 1.00 -8.40 -17.87
N ARG A 28 -0.34 -8.51 -18.01
CA ARG A 28 -1.31 -7.66 -17.28
C ARG A 28 -1.43 -8.09 -15.81
N LEU A 29 -0.30 -8.38 -15.15
CA LEU A 29 -0.23 -8.77 -13.76
C LEU A 29 0.12 -7.56 -12.88
N ASP A 30 -0.73 -7.34 -11.89
CA ASP A 30 -0.50 -6.42 -10.80
C ASP A 30 0.12 -7.13 -9.59
N ARG A 31 0.41 -6.37 -8.53
CA ARG A 31 1.02 -6.91 -7.31
C ARG A 31 0.22 -8.06 -6.69
N ALA A 32 -1.12 -7.97 -6.73
CA ALA A 32 -1.99 -9.03 -6.21
C ALA A 32 -1.91 -10.30 -7.05
N GLY A 33 -1.96 -10.18 -8.38
CA GLY A 33 -1.77 -11.32 -9.28
C GLY A 33 -0.43 -12.03 -9.09
N ILE A 34 0.67 -11.26 -8.90
CA ILE A 34 2.01 -11.84 -8.69
C ILE A 34 2.05 -12.63 -7.38
N ALA A 35 1.47 -12.08 -6.30
CA ALA A 35 1.37 -12.77 -5.03
C ALA A 35 0.55 -14.07 -5.12
N LEU A 36 -0.58 -14.04 -5.84
CA LEU A 36 -1.43 -15.22 -6.07
C LEU A 36 -0.70 -16.31 -6.86
N LEU A 37 0.02 -15.95 -7.93
CA LEU A 37 0.84 -16.91 -8.69
C LEU A 37 1.96 -17.50 -7.83
N GLY A 38 2.63 -16.69 -7.01
CA GLY A 38 3.65 -17.17 -6.08
C GLY A 38 3.08 -18.17 -5.08
N GLY A 39 1.92 -17.87 -4.48
CA GLY A 39 1.21 -18.79 -3.59
C GLY A 39 0.79 -20.10 -4.28
N ALA A 40 0.23 -20.01 -5.49
CA ALA A 40 -0.12 -21.19 -6.29
C ALA A 40 1.11 -22.05 -6.61
N ALA A 41 2.24 -21.42 -6.98
CA ALA A 41 3.49 -22.13 -7.24
C ALA A 41 4.05 -22.82 -5.98
N MET A 42 3.90 -22.22 -4.79
CA MET A 42 4.28 -22.85 -3.52
C MET A 42 3.46 -24.10 -3.22
N ILE A 43 2.17 -24.10 -3.57
CA ILE A 43 1.28 -25.27 -3.43
C ILE A 43 1.66 -26.36 -4.43
N THR A 44 1.94 -26.02 -5.69
CA THR A 44 2.24 -27.03 -6.73
C THR A 44 3.53 -27.79 -6.46
N ILE A 45 4.53 -27.16 -5.86
CA ILE A 45 5.78 -27.84 -5.46
C ILE A 45 5.66 -28.58 -4.11
N GLY A 46 4.50 -28.54 -3.46
CA GLY A 46 4.26 -29.16 -2.15
C GLY A 46 4.99 -28.48 -0.99
N ALA A 47 5.37 -27.21 -1.12
CA ALA A 47 6.01 -26.46 -0.04
C ALA A 47 5.03 -26.07 1.07
N ILE A 48 3.75 -25.91 0.73
CA ILE A 48 2.64 -25.70 1.65
C ILE A 48 1.44 -26.54 1.21
N SER A 49 0.69 -27.10 2.16
CA SER A 49 -0.57 -27.78 1.85
C SER A 49 -1.65 -26.78 1.47
N ILE A 50 -2.66 -27.22 0.73
CA ILE A 50 -3.79 -26.34 0.37
C ILE A 50 -4.55 -25.86 1.61
N GLU A 51 -4.67 -26.73 2.62
CA GLU A 51 -5.34 -26.44 3.89
C GLU A 51 -4.60 -25.36 4.68
N ASP A 52 -3.26 -25.44 4.73
CA ASP A 52 -2.45 -24.44 5.41
C ASP A 52 -2.42 -23.10 4.64
N ALA A 53 -2.46 -23.16 3.30
CA ALA A 53 -2.60 -21.97 2.48
C ALA A 53 -3.94 -21.25 2.76
N TYR A 54 -5.05 -21.98 2.91
CA TYR A 54 -6.33 -21.39 3.30
C TYR A 54 -6.31 -20.82 4.72
N LYS A 55 -5.69 -21.51 5.68
CA LYS A 55 -5.54 -21.01 7.06
C LYS A 55 -4.67 -19.75 7.14
N ALA A 56 -3.76 -19.54 6.20
CA ALA A 56 -2.95 -18.33 6.13
C ALA A 56 -3.77 -17.08 5.71
N ILE A 57 -4.96 -17.25 5.14
CA ILE A 57 -5.83 -16.14 4.75
C ILE A 57 -6.61 -15.65 5.97
N ASN A 58 -6.28 -14.45 6.44
CA ASN A 58 -6.98 -13.81 7.54
C ASN A 58 -8.11 -12.90 7.02
N PHE A 59 -9.35 -13.40 7.09
CA PHE A 59 -10.53 -12.66 6.64
C PHE A 59 -10.86 -11.44 7.50
N ASP A 60 -10.53 -11.45 8.79
CA ASP A 60 -10.76 -10.30 9.67
C ASP A 60 -9.93 -9.09 9.20
N THR A 61 -8.67 -9.34 8.83
CA THR A 61 -7.76 -8.31 8.30
C THR A 61 -8.23 -7.80 6.95
N ILE A 62 -8.65 -8.70 6.05
CA ILE A 62 -9.18 -8.30 4.73
C ILE A 62 -10.43 -7.43 4.88
N THR A 63 -11.35 -7.83 5.77
CA THR A 63 -12.60 -7.11 6.02
C THR A 63 -12.33 -5.76 6.68
N LEU A 64 -11.40 -5.71 7.64
CA LEU A 64 -10.96 -4.47 8.27
C LEU A 64 -10.36 -3.50 7.24
N LEU A 65 -9.42 -3.96 6.41
CA LEU A 65 -8.80 -3.15 5.37
C LEU A 65 -9.82 -2.67 4.34
N LEU A 66 -10.77 -3.53 3.93
CA LEU A 66 -11.87 -3.16 3.04
C LEU A 66 -12.74 -2.05 3.64
N GLY A 67 -13.17 -2.21 4.90
CA GLY A 67 -13.97 -1.19 5.60
C GLY A 67 -13.23 0.16 5.68
N MET A 68 -11.95 0.12 6.04
CA MET A 68 -11.09 1.31 6.08
C MET A 68 -10.94 1.97 4.70
N MET A 69 -10.74 1.19 3.64
CA MET A 69 -10.68 1.67 2.26
C MET A 69 -11.99 2.36 1.84
N ILE A 70 -13.14 1.83 2.25
CA ILE A 70 -14.44 2.45 1.98
C ILE A 70 -14.55 3.80 2.69
N VAL A 71 -14.22 3.89 3.98
CA VAL A 71 -14.25 5.15 4.75
C VAL A 71 -13.33 6.20 4.10
N VAL A 72 -12.11 5.80 3.78
CA VAL A 72 -11.11 6.64 3.10
C VAL A 72 -11.62 7.15 1.75
N ALA A 73 -12.28 6.30 0.95
CA ALA A 73 -12.83 6.71 -0.34
C ALA A 73 -13.91 7.80 -0.18
N HIS A 74 -14.77 7.68 0.83
CA HIS A 74 -15.79 8.70 1.12
C HIS A 74 -15.16 10.02 1.60
N LEU A 75 -14.14 9.97 2.45
CA LEU A 75 -13.38 11.15 2.89
C LEU A 75 -12.67 11.85 1.72
N LYS A 76 -12.23 11.08 0.73
CA LYS A 76 -11.61 11.62 -0.49
C LYS A 76 -12.64 12.34 -1.36
N VAL A 77 -13.83 11.79 -1.51
CA VAL A 77 -14.91 12.40 -2.31
C VAL A 77 -15.51 13.62 -1.61
N SER A 78 -15.60 13.63 -0.28
CA SER A 78 -16.13 14.78 0.48
C SER A 78 -15.23 16.02 0.44
N GLY A 79 -13.99 15.87 -0.02
CA GLY A 79 -13.02 16.97 -0.07
C GLY A 79 -12.36 17.29 1.27
N ALA A 80 -12.59 16.49 2.32
CA ALA A 80 -12.00 16.70 3.64
C ALA A 80 -10.46 16.80 3.59
N PHE A 81 -9.81 15.94 2.80
CA PHE A 81 -8.35 16.02 2.61
C PHE A 81 -7.88 17.29 1.88
N ARG A 82 -8.71 17.84 0.97
CA ARG A 82 -8.37 19.12 0.32
C ARG A 82 -8.48 20.29 1.28
N ALA A 83 -9.49 20.28 2.16
CA ALA A 83 -9.64 21.29 3.21
C ALA A 83 -8.45 21.25 4.19
N LEU A 84 -8.03 20.05 4.62
CA LEU A 84 -6.86 19.88 5.48
C LEU A 84 -5.56 20.29 4.79
N GLY A 85 -5.42 20.00 3.49
CA GLY A 85 -4.30 20.46 2.68
C GLY A 85 -4.25 21.99 2.54
N GLY A 86 -5.39 22.64 2.32
CA GLY A 86 -5.52 24.09 2.27
C GLY A 86 -5.08 24.76 3.58
N PHE A 87 -5.51 24.21 4.72
CA PHE A 87 -5.09 24.70 6.03
C PHE A 87 -3.56 24.63 6.22
N ALA A 88 -2.93 23.54 5.79
CA ALA A 88 -1.47 23.39 5.86
C ALA A 88 -0.74 24.39 4.94
N ILE A 89 -1.32 24.75 3.78
CA ILE A 89 -0.77 25.74 2.85
C ILE A 89 -0.82 27.15 3.43
N GLU A 90 -1.96 27.55 3.99
CA GLU A 90 -2.15 28.90 4.55
C GLU A 90 -1.21 29.21 5.73
N HIS A 91 -0.72 28.18 6.44
CA HIS A 91 0.20 28.34 7.57
C HIS A 91 1.68 28.09 7.22
N ALA A 92 2.00 27.65 6.01
CA ALA A 92 3.36 27.27 5.63
C ALA A 92 4.12 28.44 4.97
N HIS A 93 4.77 29.27 5.80
CA HIS A 93 5.59 30.39 5.32
C HIS A 93 7.06 30.04 5.04
N ALA A 94 7.47 28.77 5.24
CA ALA A 94 8.83 28.30 4.98
C ALA A 94 8.85 26.82 4.56
N PRO A 95 9.80 26.39 3.69
CA PRO A 95 9.89 24.99 3.23
C PRO A 95 10.03 23.96 4.36
N PHE A 96 10.79 24.30 5.41
CA PHE A 96 10.93 23.43 6.58
C PHE A 96 9.63 23.32 7.39
N MET A 97 8.87 24.41 7.52
CA MET A 97 7.60 24.42 8.23
C MET A 97 6.52 23.65 7.47
N LEU A 98 6.52 23.75 6.13
CA LEU A 98 5.68 22.91 5.26
C LEU A 98 5.97 21.43 5.50
N LEU A 99 7.25 21.03 5.49
CA LEU A 99 7.66 19.65 5.71
C LEU A 99 7.14 19.14 7.06
N VAL A 100 7.37 19.88 8.14
CA VAL A 100 6.92 19.50 9.48
C VAL A 100 5.39 19.39 9.56
N MET A 101 4.66 20.38 9.02
CA MET A 101 3.20 20.39 8.98
C MET A 101 2.64 19.19 8.21
N VAL A 102 3.15 18.94 7.01
CA VAL A 102 2.73 17.82 6.17
C VAL A 102 3.05 16.50 6.86
N THR A 103 4.25 16.34 7.44
CA THR A 103 4.62 15.10 8.15
C THR A 103 3.74 14.86 9.37
N LEU A 104 3.48 15.87 10.21
CA LEU A 104 2.62 15.72 11.38
C LEU A 104 1.16 15.44 10.99
N LEU A 105 0.63 16.19 10.02
CA LEU A 105 -0.73 16.01 9.55
C LEU A 105 -0.90 14.61 8.91
N THR A 106 0.01 14.22 8.02
CA THR A 106 0.01 12.91 7.37
C THR A 106 0.16 11.79 8.41
N GLY A 107 1.08 11.94 9.36
CA GLY A 107 1.30 10.94 10.41
C GLY A 107 0.08 10.77 11.32
N LEU A 108 -0.53 11.88 11.74
CA LEU A 108 -1.74 11.85 12.56
C LEU A 108 -2.91 11.22 11.79
N LEU A 109 -3.15 11.64 10.55
CA LEU A 109 -4.18 11.04 9.70
C LEU A 109 -3.92 9.55 9.45
N SER A 110 -2.66 9.16 9.24
CA SER A 110 -2.25 7.78 8.99
C SER A 110 -2.32 6.87 10.23
N ALA A 111 -2.48 7.43 11.43
CA ALA A 111 -2.78 6.66 12.63
C ALA A 111 -4.25 6.19 12.65
N PHE A 112 -5.14 6.95 12.01
CA PHE A 112 -6.58 6.65 11.95
C PHE A 112 -7.03 6.08 10.60
N LEU A 113 -6.25 6.29 9.53
CA LEU A 113 -6.58 5.93 8.16
C LEU A 113 -5.45 5.15 7.52
N VAL A 114 -5.73 4.47 6.42
CA VAL A 114 -4.70 3.66 5.74
C VAL A 114 -3.68 4.58 5.04
N ASN A 115 -2.40 4.31 5.29
CA ASN A 115 -1.27 5.13 4.86
C ASN A 115 -1.23 5.38 3.34
N ASP A 116 -1.48 4.34 2.55
CA ASP A 116 -1.44 4.39 1.09
C ASP A 116 -2.37 5.47 0.50
N ALA A 117 -3.57 5.59 1.04
CA ALA A 117 -4.51 6.59 0.59
C ALA A 117 -4.13 8.01 0.99
N ILE A 118 -3.61 8.21 2.21
CA ILE A 118 -3.13 9.51 2.66
C ILE A 118 -1.96 9.95 1.78
N CYS A 119 -1.01 9.06 1.48
CA CYS A 119 0.09 9.36 0.57
C CYS A 119 -0.38 9.75 -0.84
N LEU A 120 -1.35 9.02 -1.41
CA LEU A 120 -1.89 9.34 -2.74
C LEU A 120 -2.59 10.70 -2.81
N VAL A 121 -3.19 11.16 -1.71
CA VAL A 121 -3.87 12.45 -1.64
C VAL A 121 -2.90 13.58 -1.26
N MET A 122 -1.95 13.32 -0.37
CA MET A 122 -1.00 14.32 0.09
C MET A 122 0.06 14.65 -0.98
N ALA A 123 0.48 13.67 -1.79
CA ALA A 123 1.45 13.88 -2.87
C ALA A 123 1.08 15.03 -3.82
N PRO A 124 -0.12 15.08 -4.44
CA PRO A 124 -0.50 16.19 -5.30
C PRO A 124 -0.66 17.51 -4.52
N ILE A 125 -1.07 17.48 -3.25
CA ILE A 125 -1.16 18.67 -2.41
C ILE A 125 0.23 19.29 -2.24
N VAL A 126 1.24 18.49 -1.81
CA VAL A 126 2.63 18.93 -1.64
C VAL A 126 3.22 19.48 -2.94
N VAL A 127 2.97 18.81 -4.06
CA VAL A 127 3.40 19.28 -5.39
C VAL A 127 2.77 20.61 -5.76
N HIS A 128 1.50 20.83 -5.40
CA HIS A 128 0.85 22.11 -5.62
C HIS A 128 1.46 23.21 -4.76
N VAL A 129 1.70 22.96 -3.46
CA VAL A 129 2.27 23.97 -2.55
C VAL A 129 3.66 24.40 -2.98
N THR A 130 4.50 23.44 -3.33
CA THR A 130 5.89 23.67 -3.75
C THR A 130 6.03 24.39 -5.09
N ARG A 131 4.95 24.50 -5.86
CA ARG A 131 4.92 25.32 -7.10
C ARG A 131 4.41 26.74 -6.87
N VAL A 132 3.73 26.99 -5.76
CA VAL A 132 3.12 28.29 -5.42
C VAL A 132 4.05 29.12 -4.53
N ILE A 133 4.84 28.47 -3.68
CA ILE A 133 5.98 29.05 -2.93
C ILE A 133 7.16 29.21 -3.88
#